data_AF-A0A9E5RS68-F1
#
_entry.id   AF-A0A9E5RS68-F1
#
_cell.length_a   1.000
_cell.length_b   1.000
_cell.length_c   1.000
_cell.angle_alpha   90.00
_cell.angle_beta   90.00
_cell.angle_gamma   90.00
#
_symmetry.space_group_name_H-M   'P 1'
#
loop_
_entity.id
_entity.type
_entity.pdbx_description
1 polymer ?
#
loop_
_entity_poly.entity_id
_entity_poly.type
_entity_poly.pdbx_seq_one_letter_code
_entity_poly.pdbx_strand_id
1 'polypeptide(L)'
;MAFFENFTTSIKQKWLDYFQTNRGWLSLQMENHSVRTPDGGRRPSSYLILGVVNAIEPKLGNLMVPFYRLNANEDALVEVLGLNFDPDMELSKEGGTTVNVRSSNAEADLSRLLPDSQEEEQYDPLA
;
A
#
# COMPACT_ATOMS: atom_id res chain seq x y z
N MET A 1 -8.61 -0.47 -21.74
CA MET A 1 -9.13 0.03 -20.45
C MET A 1 -8.06 0.10 -19.34
N ALA A 2 -6.85 -0.46 -19.55
CA ALA A 2 -5.79 -0.52 -18.54
C ALA A 2 -5.34 0.84 -17.95
N PHE A 3 -5.48 1.96 -18.68
CA PHE A 3 -5.10 3.27 -18.15
C PHE A 3 -5.90 3.66 -16.91
N PHE A 4 -7.23 3.50 -16.95
CA PHE A 4 -8.08 3.90 -15.83
C PHE A 4 -7.90 2.98 -14.63
N GLU A 5 -7.75 1.67 -14.86
CA GLU A 5 -7.47 0.70 -13.80
C GLU A 5 -6.11 0.93 -13.13
N ASN A 6 -5.05 1.21 -13.91
CA ASN A 6 -3.75 1.56 -13.37
C ASN A 6 -3.80 2.87 -12.58
N PHE A 7 -4.62 3.81 -13.05
CA PHE A 7 -4.82 5.10 -12.40
C PHE A 7 -5.55 4.97 -11.06
N THR A 8 -6.68 4.26 -11.00
CA THR A 8 -7.41 4.02 -9.75
C THR A 8 -6.59 3.19 -8.76
N THR A 9 -5.81 2.21 -9.25
CA THR A 9 -4.88 1.45 -8.41
C THR A 9 -3.81 2.35 -7.79
N SER A 10 -3.19 3.22 -8.61
CA SER A 10 -2.18 4.17 -8.11
C SER A 10 -2.76 5.16 -7.11
N ILE A 11 -3.98 5.66 -7.35
CA ILE A 11 -4.70 6.52 -6.41
C ILE A 11 -4.97 5.80 -5.10
N LYS A 12 -5.45 4.56 -5.15
CA LYS A 12 -5.74 3.76 -3.95
C LYS A 12 -4.50 3.61 -3.08
N GLN A 13 -3.36 3.27 -3.67
CA GLN A 13 -2.09 3.15 -2.95
C GLN A 13 -1.68 4.47 -2.30
N LYS A 14 -1.71 5.57 -3.05
CA LYS A 14 -1.39 6.91 -2.52
C LYS A 14 -2.31 7.34 -1.38
N TRP A 15 -3.60 7.00 -1.47
CA TRP A 15 -4.57 7.26 -0.41
C TRP A 15 -4.23 6.45 0.85
N LEU A 16 -3.90 5.17 0.71
CA LEU A 16 -3.50 4.30 1.84
C LEU A 16 -2.22 4.79 2.51
N ASP A 17 -1.19 5.14 1.74
CA ASP A 17 0.07 5.70 2.25
C ASP A 17 -0.16 6.98 3.03
N TYR A 18 -1.01 7.87 2.48
CA TYR A 18 -1.41 9.09 3.16
C TYR A 18 -2.15 8.78 4.45
N PHE A 19 -3.15 7.89 4.40
CA PHE A 19 -3.96 7.52 5.56
C PHE A 19 -3.08 6.95 6.68
N GLN A 20 -2.15 6.05 6.35
CA GLN A 20 -1.22 5.47 7.31
C GLN A 20 -0.34 6.53 7.98
N THR A 21 0.23 7.43 7.18
CA THR A 21 1.10 8.52 7.69
C THR A 21 0.33 9.52 8.56
N ASN A 22 -0.95 9.72 8.26
CA ASN A 22 -1.80 10.75 8.84
C ASN A 22 -2.87 10.20 9.80
N ARG A 23 -2.73 8.93 10.18
CA ARG A 23 -3.78 8.17 10.87
C ARG A 23 -4.31 8.88 12.11
N GLY A 24 -3.43 9.52 12.89
CA GLY A 24 -3.80 10.21 14.12
C GLY A 24 -4.90 11.26 13.96
N TRP A 25 -4.76 12.18 12.99
CA TRP A 25 -5.78 13.22 12.80
C TRP A 25 -6.98 12.70 12.02
N LEU A 26 -6.78 11.73 11.12
CA LEU A 26 -7.88 11.10 10.38
C LEU A 26 -8.82 10.35 11.31
N SER A 27 -8.29 9.61 12.29
CA SER A 27 -9.11 8.96 13.31
C SER A 27 -9.94 9.98 14.10
N LEU A 28 -9.34 11.10 14.53
CA LEU A 28 -10.06 12.18 15.22
C LEU A 28 -11.14 12.84 14.34
N GLN A 29 -10.87 13.02 13.06
CA GLN A 29 -11.85 13.54 12.10
C GLN A 29 -13.01 12.55 11.91
N MET A 30 -12.70 11.26 11.83
CA MET A 30 -13.68 10.18 11.65
C MET A 30 -14.57 9.93 12.87
N GLU A 31 -14.13 10.28 14.09
CA GLU A 31 -15.00 10.25 15.27
C GLU A 31 -16.23 11.16 15.11
N ASN A 32 -16.07 12.29 14.42
CA ASN A 32 -17.15 13.24 14.17
C ASN A 32 -17.92 12.94 12.88
N HIS A 33 -17.18 12.64 11.80
CA HIS A 33 -17.75 12.51 10.45
C HIS A 33 -17.15 11.32 9.71
N SER A 34 -17.72 10.14 9.95
CA SER A 34 -17.43 8.90 9.21
C SER A 34 -18.60 8.46 8.35
N VAL A 35 -18.31 7.84 7.21
CA VAL A 35 -19.30 7.19 6.33
C VAL A 35 -19.11 5.68 6.42
N ARG A 36 -20.22 4.93 6.47
CA ARG A 36 -20.19 3.46 6.44
C ARG A 36 -19.81 2.97 5.05
N THR A 37 -18.95 1.98 4.99
CA THR A 37 -18.48 1.36 3.75
C THR A 37 -19.17 0.01 3.51
N PRO A 38 -19.24 -0.46 2.25
CA PRO A 38 -19.87 -1.74 1.90
C PRO A 38 -19.20 -2.97 2.54
N ASP A 39 -17.92 -2.86 2.88
CA ASP A 39 -17.13 -3.89 3.57
C ASP A 39 -17.40 -3.95 5.10
N GLY A 40 -18.35 -3.15 5.59
CA GLY A 40 -18.78 -3.15 6.99
C GLY A 40 -17.93 -2.26 7.90
N GLY A 41 -16.93 -1.59 7.35
CA GLY A 41 -16.08 -0.65 8.07
C GLY A 41 -16.55 0.81 7.97
N ARG A 42 -15.61 1.72 8.15
CA ARG A 42 -15.82 3.17 8.08
C ARG A 42 -14.71 3.85 7.30
N ARG A 43 -15.06 4.90 6.59
CA ARG A 43 -14.12 5.78 5.91
C ARG A 43 -14.38 7.25 6.27
N PRO A 44 -13.40 8.14 6.03
CA PRO A 44 -13.64 9.57 6.08
C PRO A 44 -14.70 10.03 5.07
N SER A 45 -15.19 11.25 5.24
CA SER A 45 -16.17 11.85 4.31
C SER A 45 -15.61 11.94 2.89
N SER A 46 -16.50 11.85 1.90
CA SER A 46 -16.11 11.84 0.48
C SER A 46 -15.41 13.13 0.06
N TYR A 47 -15.82 14.29 0.60
CA TYR A 47 -15.11 15.54 0.37
C TYR A 47 -13.67 15.52 0.87
N LEU A 48 -13.41 14.91 2.03
CA LEU A 48 -12.05 14.80 2.56
C LEU A 48 -11.18 13.91 1.66
N ILE A 49 -11.70 12.73 1.31
CA ILE A 49 -11.01 11.79 0.41
C ILE A 49 -10.69 12.50 -0.91
N LEU A 50 -11.69 13.09 -1.57
CA LEU A 50 -11.50 13.76 -2.86
C LEU A 50 -10.54 14.95 -2.76
N GLY A 51 -10.62 15.75 -1.69
CA GLY A 51 -9.72 16.88 -1.49
C GLY A 51 -8.26 16.44 -1.32
N VAL A 52 -8.02 15.41 -0.51
CA VAL A 52 -6.69 14.85 -0.28
C VAL A 52 -6.14 14.21 -1.54
N VAL A 53 -6.91 13.32 -2.19
CA VAL A 53 -6.43 12.59 -3.36
C VAL A 53 -6.18 13.55 -4.53
N ASN A 54 -6.98 14.61 -4.68
CA ASN A 54 -6.72 15.65 -5.67
C ASN A 54 -5.41 16.42 -5.40
N ALA A 55 -5.01 16.58 -4.14
CA ALA A 55 -3.73 17.19 -3.76
C ALA A 55 -2.53 16.25 -4.02
N ILE A 56 -2.69 14.94 -3.81
CA ILE A 56 -1.60 13.95 -3.96
C ILE A 56 -1.45 13.49 -5.42
N GLU A 57 -2.53 13.43 -6.18
CA GLU A 57 -2.54 13.09 -7.60
C GLU A 57 -3.17 14.22 -8.43
N PRO A 58 -2.38 15.22 -8.85
CA PRO A 58 -2.88 16.35 -9.64
C PRO A 58 -3.55 15.94 -10.95
N LYS A 59 -3.22 14.76 -11.51
CA LYS A 59 -3.89 14.25 -12.72
C LYS A 59 -5.36 13.92 -12.47
N LEU A 60 -5.76 13.65 -11.23
CA LEU A 60 -7.17 13.47 -10.86
C LEU A 60 -7.97 14.76 -11.10
N GLY A 61 -7.39 15.93 -10.85
CA GLY A 61 -8.05 17.22 -11.07
C GLY A 61 -8.55 17.41 -12.50
N ASN A 62 -7.82 16.89 -13.49
CA ASN A 62 -8.23 16.92 -14.91
C ASN A 62 -9.47 16.05 -15.18
N LEU A 63 -9.70 15.02 -14.36
CA LEU A 63 -10.86 14.13 -14.44
C LEU A 63 -12.02 14.60 -13.55
N MET A 64 -11.74 15.35 -12.47
CA MET A 64 -12.79 15.84 -11.57
C MET A 64 -13.76 16.79 -12.27
N VAL A 65 -13.28 17.71 -13.12
CA VAL A 65 -14.16 18.66 -13.84
C VAL A 65 -15.21 17.96 -14.71
N PRO A 66 -14.86 17.01 -15.60
CA PRO A 66 -15.86 16.28 -16.37
C PRO A 66 -16.73 15.37 -15.50
N PHE A 67 -16.19 14.72 -14.47
CA PHE A 67 -16.98 13.86 -13.59
C PHE A 67 -18.03 14.63 -12.78
N TYR A 68 -17.67 15.77 -12.19
CA TYR A 68 -18.63 16.61 -11.47
C TYR A 68 -19.75 17.15 -12.36
N ARG A 69 -19.47 17.40 -13.65
CA ARG A 69 -20.50 17.83 -14.62
C ARG A 69 -21.48 16.71 -14.96
N LEU A 70 -21.04 15.45 -14.91
CA LEU A 70 -21.91 14.29 -15.13
C LEU A 70 -22.70 13.93 -13.87
N ASN A 71 -22.04 13.91 -12.72
CA ASN A 71 -22.65 13.56 -11.45
C ASN A 71 -21.92 14.28 -10.32
N ALA A 72 -22.62 15.17 -9.62
CA ALA A 72 -22.07 15.92 -8.50
C ALA A 72 -22.05 15.13 -7.18
N ASN A 73 -22.52 13.88 -7.18
CA ASN A 73 -22.52 13.03 -6.00
C ASN A 73 -21.11 12.53 -5.68
N GLU A 74 -20.55 13.07 -4.61
CA GLU A 74 -19.23 12.78 -4.06
C GLU A 74 -19.02 11.31 -3.68
N ASP A 75 -20.06 10.63 -3.15
CA ASP A 75 -19.98 9.20 -2.79
C ASP A 75 -19.84 8.33 -4.04
N ALA A 76 -20.60 8.67 -5.10
CA ALA A 76 -20.49 7.98 -6.38
C ALA A 76 -19.11 8.17 -7.01
N LEU A 77 -18.50 9.36 -6.86
CA LEU A 77 -17.13 9.60 -7.33
C LEU A 77 -16.10 8.77 -6.56
N VAL A 78 -16.22 8.71 -5.23
CA VAL A 78 -15.35 7.86 -4.39
C VAL A 78 -15.50 6.38 -4.77
N GLU A 79 -16.71 5.93 -5.08
CA GLU A 79 -16.98 4.57 -5.56
C GLU A 79 -16.32 4.28 -6.92
N VAL A 80 -16.48 5.17 -7.91
CA VAL A 80 -15.86 5.03 -9.24
C VAL A 80 -14.33 5.04 -9.16
N LEU A 81 -13.75 5.80 -8.22
CA LEU A 81 -12.31 5.81 -7.98
C LEU A 81 -11.82 4.55 -7.23
N GLY A 82 -12.72 3.68 -6.77
CA GLY A 82 -12.36 2.48 -6.00
C GLY A 82 -11.90 2.77 -4.59
N LEU A 83 -12.36 3.89 -4.00
CA LEU A 83 -11.96 4.38 -2.68
C LEU A 83 -13.05 4.18 -1.61
N ASN A 84 -14.14 3.48 -1.94
CA ASN A 84 -15.24 3.20 -1.01
C ASN A 84 -14.99 1.94 -0.16
N PHE A 85 -13.91 1.96 0.62
CA PHE A 85 -13.51 0.87 1.51
C PHE A 85 -12.99 1.43 2.85
N ASP A 86 -12.88 0.58 3.87
CA ASP A 86 -12.27 0.96 5.15
C ASP A 86 -10.74 0.91 5.06
N PRO A 87 -10.05 2.06 5.20
CA PRO A 87 -8.59 2.12 5.06
C PRO A 87 -7.84 1.40 6.19
N ASP A 88 -8.37 1.36 7.40
CA ASP A 88 -7.76 0.61 8.51
C ASP A 88 -7.82 -0.90 8.25
N MET A 89 -8.97 -1.37 7.76
CA MET A 89 -9.15 -2.78 7.38
C MET A 89 -8.24 -3.16 6.21
N GLU A 90 -8.11 -2.31 5.20
CA GLU A 90 -7.27 -2.57 4.04
C GLU A 90 -5.77 -2.61 4.41
N LEU A 91 -5.29 -1.64 5.20
CA LEU A 91 -3.92 -1.64 5.71
C LEU A 91 -3.61 -2.87 6.56
N SER A 92 -4.60 -3.36 7.32
CA SER A 92 -4.45 -4.58 8.12
C SER A 92 -4.27 -5.84 7.27
N LYS A 93 -4.92 -5.92 6.10
CA LYS A 93 -4.73 -7.02 5.14
C LYS A 93 -3.34 -6.99 4.50
N GLU A 94 -2.87 -5.80 4.16
CA GLU A 94 -1.53 -5.60 3.58
C GLU A 94 -0.42 -5.94 4.60
N GLY A 95 -0.58 -5.55 5.86
CA GLY A 95 0.32 -5.93 6.95
C GLY A 95 0.29 -7.42 7.33
N GLY A 96 -0.84 -8.10 7.09
CA GLY A 96 -1.03 -9.53 7.40
C GLY A 96 -0.43 -10.52 6.38
N THR A 97 0.07 -10.05 5.24
CA THR A 97 0.58 -10.91 4.16
C THR A 97 2.06 -11.33 4.34
N THR A 98 2.64 -11.17 5.54
CA THR A 98 4.00 -11.63 5.86
C THR A 98 4.06 -12.81 6.85
N VAL A 99 3.15 -13.78 6.73
CA VAL A 99 3.48 -15.15 7.18
C VAL A 99 3.97 -15.94 5.97
N ASN A 100 5.25 -15.74 5.64
CA ASN A 100 6.00 -16.67 4.81
C ASN A 100 6.15 -17.98 5.59
N VAL A 101 5.18 -18.88 5.44
CA VAL A 101 5.34 -20.28 5.82
C VAL A 101 6.50 -20.80 4.99
N ARG A 102 7.68 -20.87 5.62
CA ARG A 102 8.83 -21.59 5.11
C ARG A 102 8.40 -23.04 4.87
N SER A 103 7.99 -23.34 3.64
CA SER A 103 7.99 -24.70 3.13
C SER A 103 9.41 -25.20 3.16
N SER A 104 9.64 -26.09 4.11
CA SER A 104 10.82 -26.93 4.22
C SER A 104 10.76 -28.00 3.12
N ASN A 105 11.95 -28.50 2.75
CA ASN A 105 12.29 -29.59 1.83
C ASN A 105 12.70 -29.10 0.42
N ALA A 106 13.86 -29.40 -0.16
CA ALA A 106 15.04 -30.14 0.30
C ALA A 106 16.23 -29.75 -0.61
N GLU A 107 17.39 -29.56 0.02
CA GLU A 107 18.73 -30.00 -0.39
C GLU A 107 19.11 -30.06 -1.89
N ALA A 108 20.01 -29.16 -2.30
CA ALA A 108 21.25 -29.52 -3.01
C ALA A 108 22.18 -28.30 -3.11
N ASP A 109 22.97 -28.04 -2.06
CA ASP A 109 24.23 -27.31 -2.24
C ASP A 109 25.31 -27.95 -1.38
N LEU A 110 25.96 -28.95 -1.97
CA LEU A 110 27.04 -29.75 -1.40
C LEU A 110 28.37 -28.97 -1.29
N SER A 111 28.38 -27.66 -1.53
CA SER A 111 29.62 -26.86 -1.60
C SER A 111 30.22 -26.48 -0.24
N ARG A 112 29.60 -26.85 0.89
CA ARG A 112 30.04 -26.49 2.25
C ARG A 112 30.79 -27.58 3.01
N LEU A 113 31.13 -28.70 2.37
CA LEU A 113 31.73 -29.86 3.03
C LEU A 113 33.27 -29.93 2.98
N LEU A 114 33.97 -28.84 2.65
CA LEU A 114 35.43 -28.81 2.74
C LEU A 114 35.87 -27.90 3.89
N PRO A 115 36.50 -28.44 4.95
CA PRO A 115 37.10 -27.64 6.00
C PRO A 115 38.30 -26.86 5.45
N ASP A 116 38.39 -25.59 5.84
CA ASP A 116 39.57 -24.74 5.60
C ASP A 116 40.82 -25.46 6.14
N SER A 117 41.66 -25.92 5.22
CA SER A 117 43.03 -26.33 5.54
C SER A 117 43.82 -25.06 5.84
N GLN A 118 44.39 -25.04 7.04
CA GLN A 118 45.08 -23.94 7.68
C GLN A 118 46.22 -23.38 6.81
N GLU A 119 46.29 -22.05 6.76
CA GLU A 119 47.51 -21.32 6.39
C GLU A 119 48.57 -21.55 7.47
N GLU A 120 49.55 -22.40 7.19
CA GLU A 120 50.87 -22.37 7.85
C GLU A 120 51.92 -22.00 6.82
N GLU A 121 52.08 -20.69 6.57
CA GLU A 121 53.29 -20.16 5.97
C GLU A 121 54.34 -19.96 7.08
N GLN A 122 55.20 -20.96 7.28
CA GLN A 122 56.55 -20.69 7.78
C GLN A 122 57.55 -21.75 7.30
N TYR A 123 58.25 -21.45 6.20
CA TYR A 123 59.51 -22.10 5.88
C TYR A 123 60.53 -21.06 5.39
N ASP A 124 61.44 -20.70 6.29
CA ASP A 124 62.69 -20.00 6.04
C ASP A 124 63.77 -21.04 5.68
N PRO A 125 64.47 -20.85 4.55
CA PRO A 125 65.87 -21.27 4.55
C PRO A 125 66.79 -20.18 4.00
N LEU A 126 67.59 -19.59 4.90
CA LEU A 126 68.90 -19.02 4.56
C LEU A 126 69.79 -20.09 3.88
N ALA A 127 70.11 -19.86 2.61
CA ALA A 127 71.38 -20.20 1.95
C ALA A 127 71.56 -19.36 0.68
#